data_AF-A0A0P9CKJ5-F1
#
_entry.id   AF-A0A0P9CKJ5-F1
#
_cell.length_a   1.000
_cell.length_b   1.000
_cell.length_c   1.000
_cell.angle_alpha   90.00
_cell.angle_beta   90.00
_cell.angle_gamma   90.00
#
_symmetry.space_group_name_H-M   'P 1'
#
loop_
_entity.id
_entity.type
_entity.pdbx_description
1 polymer ?
#
loop_
_entity_poly.entity_id
_entity_poly.type
_entity_poly.pdbx_seq_one_letter_code
_entity_poly.pdbx_strand_id
1 'polypeptide(L)'
;MIEVDSIIKSEKFLRPAYDDASRFYIPIRSLYLSSKLGIKNDSEMDVEIISVYAIKDYLNTEDLKELSNIKMRMYLKPSGCGPNDGLFFTNDAAKLFEKHSIMEDKYRIKLVINKINGVNINEDGKLRFEF
;
A
#
# COMPACT_ATOMS: atom_id res chain seq x y z
N MET A 1 -2.91 4.51 13.84
CA MET A 1 -1.82 3.92 13.04
C MET A 1 -2.20 2.50 12.66
N ILE A 2 -2.12 2.12 11.38
CA ILE A 2 -2.41 0.76 10.92
C ILE A 2 -1.17 0.18 10.28
N GLU A 3 -0.68 -0.93 10.82
CA GLU A 3 0.43 -1.67 10.23
C GLU A 3 -0.10 -2.68 9.21
N VAL A 4 0.53 -2.73 8.04
CA VAL A 4 0.25 -3.70 6.99
C VAL A 4 1.55 -4.36 6.59
N ASP A 5 1.54 -5.69 6.52
CA ASP A 5 2.65 -6.48 6.00
C ASP A 5 2.11 -7.43 4.95
N SER A 6 2.55 -7.26 3.71
CA SER A 6 2.01 -7.99 2.57
C SER A 6 3.03 -8.16 1.44
N ILE A 7 2.73 -9.07 0.52
CA ILE A 7 3.53 -9.34 -0.66
C ILE A 7 3.23 -8.28 -1.72
N ILE A 8 4.27 -7.73 -2.35
CA ILE A 8 4.11 -6.83 -3.50
C ILE A 8 3.64 -7.66 -4.70
N LYS A 9 2.50 -7.26 -5.26
CA LYS A 9 1.90 -7.84 -6.47
C LYS A 9 1.90 -6.80 -7.58
N SER A 10 1.69 -7.25 -8.82
CA SER A 10 1.38 -6.34 -9.92
C SER A 10 0.15 -6.81 -10.70
N GLU A 11 -0.70 -5.88 -11.09
CA GLU A 11 -1.87 -6.13 -11.94
C GLU A 11 -1.88 -5.18 -13.14
N LYS A 12 -2.12 -5.72 -14.32
CA LYS A 12 -2.16 -4.93 -15.57
C LYS A 12 -3.51 -4.25 -15.84
N PHE A 13 -4.58 -4.74 -15.21
CA PHE A 13 -5.92 -4.57 -15.79
C PHE A 13 -6.85 -3.63 -15.04
N LEU A 14 -6.63 -3.34 -13.76
CA LEU A 14 -7.59 -2.55 -12.98
C LEU A 14 -6.87 -1.63 -11.99
N ARG A 15 -6.98 -0.32 -12.23
CA ARG A 15 -6.49 0.72 -11.33
C ARG A 15 -7.64 1.21 -10.44
N PRO A 16 -7.35 1.80 -9.27
CA PRO A 16 -8.24 2.74 -8.58
C PRO A 16 -8.80 3.80 -9.55
N ALA A 17 -9.83 4.54 -9.15
CA ALA A 17 -10.33 5.70 -9.91
C ALA A 17 -9.30 6.83 -10.13
N TYR A 18 -8.06 6.65 -9.68
CA TYR A 18 -6.97 7.62 -9.73
C TYR A 18 -6.04 7.33 -10.90
N ASP A 19 -5.85 8.31 -11.78
CA ASP A 19 -5.06 8.19 -13.01
C ASP A 19 -3.58 7.89 -12.76
N ASP A 20 -3.06 8.36 -11.62
CA ASP A 20 -1.67 8.18 -11.20
C ASP A 20 -1.44 6.89 -10.39
N ALA A 21 -2.46 6.04 -10.23
CA ALA A 21 -2.27 4.73 -9.63
C ALA A 21 -1.43 3.83 -10.55
N SER A 22 -0.51 3.09 -9.94
CA SER A 22 0.39 2.18 -10.64
C SER A 22 -0.19 0.77 -10.71
N ARG A 23 0.50 -0.08 -11.49
CA ARG A 23 0.23 -1.53 -11.53
C ARG A 23 0.62 -2.26 -10.25
N PHE A 24 1.53 -1.70 -9.44
CA PHE A 24 1.96 -2.35 -8.21
C PHE A 24 0.92 -2.14 -7.13
N TYR A 25 0.66 -3.18 -6.37
CA TYR A 25 -0.26 -3.13 -5.25
C TYR A 25 0.13 -4.15 -4.19
N ILE A 26 -0.45 -4.00 -3.01
CA ILE A 26 -0.45 -5.05 -2.00
C ILE A 26 -1.87 -5.60 -1.84
N PRO A 27 -2.05 -6.92 -1.90
CA PRO A 27 -3.32 -7.54 -1.60
C PRO A 27 -3.55 -7.35 -0.11
N ILE A 28 -4.69 -6.78 0.21
CA ILE A 28 -5.25 -6.74 1.55
C ILE A 28 -6.66 -7.29 1.45
N ARG A 29 -7.23 -7.79 2.55
CA ARG A 29 -8.68 -7.96 2.60
C ARG A 29 -9.29 -6.56 2.77
N SER A 30 -9.29 -5.73 1.72
CA SER A 30 -9.81 -4.36 1.79
C SER A 30 -11.24 -4.35 2.23
N LEU A 31 -12.07 -5.37 1.96
CA LEU A 31 -13.42 -5.40 2.55
C LEU A 31 -13.38 -5.41 4.08
N TYR A 32 -12.45 -6.16 4.68
CA TYR A 32 -12.26 -6.16 6.12
C TYR A 32 -11.66 -4.84 6.61
N LEU A 33 -10.64 -4.33 5.91
CA LEU A 33 -9.98 -3.08 6.28
C LEU A 33 -10.92 -1.87 6.14
N SER A 34 -11.61 -1.76 5.01
CA SER A 34 -12.58 -0.71 4.71
C SER A 34 -13.77 -0.76 5.67
N SER A 35 -14.29 -1.94 5.98
CA SER A 35 -15.34 -2.11 7.00
C SER A 35 -14.86 -1.68 8.38
N LYS A 36 -13.63 -2.04 8.78
CA LYS A 36 -13.05 -1.63 10.07
C LYS A 36 -12.88 -0.11 10.15
N LEU A 37 -12.58 0.52 9.01
CA LEU A 37 -12.32 1.96 8.92
C LEU A 37 -13.56 2.79 8.53
N GLY A 38 -14.69 2.17 8.26
CA GLY A 38 -15.90 2.86 7.80
C GLY A 38 -15.78 3.47 6.40
N ILE A 39 -14.88 2.96 5.56
CA ILE A 39 -14.62 3.46 4.21
C ILE A 39 -15.50 2.71 3.22
N LYS A 40 -16.25 3.44 2.39
CA LYS A 40 -17.18 2.86 1.41
C LYS A 40 -16.74 3.04 -0.05
N ASN A 41 -15.85 4.00 -0.30
CA ASN A 41 -15.40 4.38 -1.64
C ASN A 41 -13.88 4.31 -1.73
N ASP A 42 -13.36 4.29 -2.96
CA ASP A 42 -11.93 4.44 -3.23
C ASP A 42 -11.36 5.62 -2.42
N SER A 43 -10.24 5.41 -1.74
CA SER A 43 -9.69 6.39 -0.80
C SER A 43 -8.19 6.54 -0.96
N GLU A 44 -7.73 7.77 -0.85
CA GLU A 44 -6.31 8.11 -0.78
C GLU A 44 -5.76 7.79 0.62
N MET A 45 -4.53 7.29 0.68
CA MET A 45 -3.86 6.95 1.92
C MET A 45 -2.43 7.48 1.92
N ASP A 46 -2.05 8.15 3.01
CA ASP A 46 -0.64 8.46 3.25
C ASP A 46 -0.04 7.32 4.06
N VAL A 47 0.99 6.70 3.50
CA VAL A 47 1.69 5.59 4.11
C VAL A 47 3.17 5.89 4.27
N GLU A 48 3.79 5.18 5.20
CA GLU A 48 5.23 5.15 5.40
C GLU A 48 5.73 3.71 5.27
N ILE A 49 6.71 3.48 4.41
CA ILE A 49 7.37 2.18 4.31
C ILE A 49 8.25 2.00 5.54
N ILE A 50 8.04 0.93 6.28
CA ILE A 50 8.90 0.56 7.41
C ILE A 50 10.07 -0.29 6.91
N SER A 51 9.78 -1.29 6.09
CA SER A 51 10.81 -2.14 5.49
C SER A 51 10.33 -2.85 4.24
N VAL A 52 11.27 -3.19 3.36
CA VAL A 52 11.07 -4.07 2.22
C VAL A 52 12.09 -5.19 2.32
N TYR A 53 11.65 -6.43 2.14
CA TYR A 53 12.52 -7.59 2.24
C TYR A 53 12.15 -8.65 1.22
N ALA A 54 13.16 -9.34 0.71
CA ALA A 54 12.96 -10.45 -0.19
C ALA A 54 12.34 -11.64 0.54
N ILE A 55 11.44 -12.35 -0.13
CA ILE A 55 10.80 -13.57 0.39
C ILE A 55 11.77 -14.77 0.34
N LYS A 56 12.82 -14.67 -0.46
CA LYS A 56 13.82 -15.73 -0.65
C LYS A 56 15.22 -15.17 -0.45
N ASP A 57 16.06 -15.97 0.22
CA ASP A 57 17.37 -15.57 0.77
C ASP A 57 18.42 -15.13 -0.26
N TYR A 58 18.17 -15.32 -1.57
CA TYR A 58 19.14 -15.09 -2.63
C TYR A 58 19.04 -13.71 -3.31
N LEU A 59 18.20 -12.80 -2.82
CA LEU A 59 18.11 -11.42 -3.32
C LEU A 59 18.79 -10.48 -2.33
N ASN A 60 19.77 -9.71 -2.80
CA ASN A 60 20.53 -8.79 -1.97
C ASN A 60 19.57 -7.75 -1.33
N THR A 61 19.43 -7.78 0.00
CA THR A 61 18.47 -6.96 0.74
C THR A 61 19.06 -5.65 1.23
N GLU A 62 20.37 -5.43 1.06
CA GLU A 62 21.05 -4.21 1.53
C GLU A 62 20.57 -2.96 0.80
N ASP A 63 20.39 -3.04 -0.53
CA ASP A 63 19.87 -1.94 -1.36
C ASP A 63 18.43 -1.57 -1.00
N LEU A 64 17.68 -2.48 -0.35
CA LEU A 64 16.29 -2.24 0.05
C LEU A 64 16.17 -1.42 1.35
N LYS A 65 17.26 -1.26 2.11
CA LYS A 65 17.25 -0.42 3.33
C LYS A 65 16.93 1.03 2.99
N GLU A 66 17.31 1.49 1.79
CA GLU A 66 16.98 2.84 1.29
C GLU A 66 15.48 3.07 1.13
N LEU A 67 14.69 2.00 1.00
CA LEU A 67 13.24 2.11 0.89
C LEU A 67 12.54 2.33 2.24
N SER A 68 13.26 2.20 3.36
CA SER A 68 12.71 2.46 4.69
C SER A 68 12.48 3.95 4.95
N ASN A 69 11.45 4.25 5.75
CA ASN A 69 10.98 5.60 6.11
C ASN A 69 10.55 6.46 4.92
N ILE A 70 10.34 5.86 3.74
CA ILE A 70 9.78 6.57 2.58
C ILE A 70 8.30 6.78 2.81
N LYS A 71 7.89 8.04 2.80
CA LYS A 71 6.49 8.44 2.80
C LYS A 71 5.98 8.47 1.38
N MET A 72 4.84 7.83 1.15
CA MET A 72 4.23 7.78 -0.16
C MET A 72 2.72 7.76 -0.06
N ARG A 73 2.09 8.08 -1.17
CA ARG A 73 0.65 7.98 -1.33
C ARG A 73 0.29 6.62 -1.94
N MET A 74 -0.80 6.05 -1.44
CA MET A 74 -1.42 4.85 -1.95
C MET A 74 -2.93 5.04 -2.10
N TYR A 75 -3.57 4.15 -2.85
CA TYR A 75 -5.00 4.18 -3.10
C TYR A 75 -5.64 2.87 -2.65
N LEU A 76 -6.56 2.96 -1.69
CA LEU A 76 -7.42 1.86 -1.30
C LEU A 76 -8.56 1.72 -2.30
N LYS A 77 -8.73 0.50 -2.82
CA LYS A 77 -9.91 0.12 -3.60
C LYS A 77 -10.76 -0.86 -2.78
N PRO A 78 -11.87 -0.42 -2.15
CA PRO A 78 -12.65 -1.23 -1.19
C PRO A 78 -13.55 -2.31 -1.83
N SER A 79 -13.32 -2.70 -3.10
CA SER A 79 -14.24 -3.58 -3.83
C SER A 79 -14.28 -5.01 -3.25
N GLY A 80 -15.44 -5.38 -2.69
CA GLY A 80 -15.67 -6.68 -2.08
C GLY A 80 -15.66 -7.83 -3.09
N CYS A 81 -14.81 -8.83 -2.82
CA CYS A 81 -14.78 -10.15 -3.48
C CYS A 81 -14.32 -10.19 -4.94
N GLY A 82 -13.16 -9.59 -5.25
CA GLY A 82 -12.45 -9.85 -6.51
C GLY A 82 -10.92 -9.86 -6.32
N PRO A 83 -10.14 -10.24 -7.36
CA PRO A 83 -8.67 -10.13 -7.34
C PRO A 83 -8.16 -8.68 -7.16
N ASN A 84 -9.07 -7.73 -7.34
CA ASN A 84 -8.87 -6.27 -7.37
C ASN A 84 -8.91 -5.61 -5.98
N ASP A 85 -8.88 -6.42 -4.92
CA ASP A 85 -8.95 -5.99 -3.54
C ASP A 85 -7.52 -5.67 -3.03
N GLY A 86 -7.20 -4.38 -2.80
CA GLY A 86 -5.85 -4.00 -2.41
C GLY A 86 -5.59 -2.52 -2.13
N LEU A 87 -4.33 -2.24 -1.74
CA LEU A 87 -3.75 -0.89 -1.73
C LEU A 87 -2.80 -0.76 -2.93
N PHE A 88 -3.08 0.18 -3.82
CA PHE A 88 -2.31 0.43 -5.02
C PHE A 88 -1.29 1.55 -4.78
N PHE A 89 -0.06 1.36 -5.24
CA PHE A 89 0.97 2.40 -5.17
C PHE A 89 0.74 3.46 -6.24
N THR A 90 1.20 4.69 -6.02
CA THR A 90 1.31 5.71 -7.07
C THR A 90 2.37 5.34 -8.12
N ASN A 91 2.30 5.96 -9.31
CA ASN A 91 3.29 5.79 -10.36
C ASN A 91 4.70 6.22 -9.93
N ASP A 92 4.83 7.21 -9.04
CA ASP A 92 6.14 7.61 -8.54
C ASP A 92 6.75 6.57 -7.59
N ALA A 93 5.92 5.94 -6.75
CA ALA A 93 6.35 4.78 -5.97
C ALA A 93 6.70 3.58 -6.87
N ALA A 94 5.99 3.37 -7.98
CA ALA A 94 6.35 2.34 -8.95
C ALA A 94 7.71 2.59 -9.62
N LYS A 95 8.02 3.82 -10.04
CA LYS A 95 9.34 4.17 -10.57
C LYS A 95 10.46 3.89 -9.56
N LEU A 96 10.18 4.16 -8.28
CA LEU A 96 11.11 3.86 -7.19
C LEU A 96 11.35 2.34 -7.07
N PHE A 97 10.29 1.54 -7.14
CA PHE A 97 10.40 0.07 -7.11
C PHE A 97 11.16 -0.47 -8.32
N GLU A 98 10.91 0.08 -9.51
CA GLU A 98 11.64 -0.28 -10.73
C GLU A 98 13.13 0.07 -10.64
N LYS A 99 13.48 1.23 -10.06
CA LYS A 99 14.87 1.62 -9.77
C LYS A 99 15.59 0.58 -8.89
N HIS A 100 14.88 -0.02 -7.94
CA HIS A 100 15.40 -1.03 -7.01
C HIS A 100 15.17 -2.47 -7.51
N SER A 101 14.77 -2.64 -8.78
CA SER A 101 14.50 -3.95 -9.39
C SER A 101 13.52 -4.80 -8.58
N ILE A 102 12.54 -4.18 -7.92
CA ILE A 102 11.49 -4.90 -7.20
C ILE A 102 10.59 -5.60 -8.21
N MET A 103 10.42 -6.91 -7.98
CA MET A 103 9.60 -7.80 -8.80
C MET A 103 8.37 -8.25 -8.01
N GLU A 104 7.24 -8.39 -8.68
CA GLU A 104 6.06 -9.02 -8.09
C GLU A 104 6.39 -10.41 -7.53
N ASP A 105 5.74 -10.79 -6.43
CA ASP A 105 5.88 -12.10 -5.77
C ASP A 105 7.26 -12.42 -5.18
N LYS A 106 8.22 -11.51 -5.27
CA LYS A 106 9.57 -11.72 -4.72
C LYS A 106 9.83 -10.94 -3.44
N TYR A 107 9.05 -9.88 -3.17
CA TYR A 107 9.27 -8.98 -2.05
C TYR A 107 8.02 -8.85 -1.17
N ARG A 108 8.23 -8.78 0.14
CA ARG A 108 7.25 -8.29 1.11
C ARG A 108 7.59 -6.86 1.49
N ILE A 109 6.55 -6.12 1.80
CA ILE A 109 6.63 -4.74 2.26
C ILE A 109 5.84 -4.62 3.56
N LYS A 110 6.50 -4.06 4.55
CA LYS A 110 5.89 -3.61 5.80
C LYS A 110 5.69 -2.11 5.72
N LEU A 111 4.46 -1.65 5.89
CA LEU A 111 4.10 -0.24 5.84
C LEU A 111 3.14 0.13 6.95
N VAL A 112 3.10 1.43 7.22
CA VAL A 112 2.19 2.05 8.19
C VAL A 112 1.31 3.04 7.48
N ILE A 113 0.00 2.95 7.68
CA ILE A 113 -0.98 3.92 7.19
C ILE A 113 -1.17 4.98 8.27
N ASN A 114 -0.86 6.23 7.92
CA ASN A 114 -0.90 7.40 8.80
C ASN A 114 -2.16 8.23 8.60
N LYS A 115 -2.57 8.43 7.34
CA LYS A 115 -3.76 9.20 6.99
C LYS A 115 -4.61 8.52 5.93
N ILE A 116 -5.90 8.83 5.93
CA ILE A 116 -6.86 8.41 4.89
C ILE A 116 -7.67 9.63 4.48
N ASN A 117 -7.67 9.97 3.19
CA ASN A 117 -8.31 11.16 2.65
C ASN A 117 -7.94 12.44 3.45
N GLY A 118 -6.66 12.56 3.83
CA GLY A 118 -6.14 13.67 4.64
C GLY A 118 -6.40 13.58 6.15
N VAL A 119 -7.19 12.61 6.62
CA VAL A 119 -7.56 12.44 8.03
C VAL A 119 -6.59 11.52 8.76
N ASN A 120 -6.07 11.94 9.92
CA ASN A 120 -5.17 11.12 10.74
C ASN A 120 -5.86 9.87 11.31
N ILE A 121 -5.14 8.75 11.32
CA ILE A 121 -5.58 7.50 11.97
C ILE A 121 -4.96 7.41 13.37
N ASN A 122 -5.78 7.52 14.42
CA ASN A 122 -5.32 7.33 15.80
C ASN A 122 -4.94 5.87 16.10
N GLU A 123 -4.25 5.63 17.22
CA GLU A 123 -3.79 4.30 17.66
C GLU A 123 -4.93 3.26 17.78
N ASP A 124 -6.17 3.71 17.99
CA ASP A 124 -7.36 2.85 18.04
C ASP A 124 -7.89 2.43 16.66
N GLY A 125 -7.27 2.89 15.57
CA GLY A 125 -7.67 2.59 14.19
C GLY A 125 -8.95 3.30 13.75
N LYS A 126 -9.44 4.30 14.50
CA LYS A 126 -10.63 5.08 14.12
C LYS A 126 -10.24 6.35 13.37
N LEU A 127 -11.01 6.67 12.32
CA LEU A 127 -10.92 7.96 11.63
C LEU A 127 -11.64 9.02 12.46
N ARG A 128 -10.96 10.12 12.80
CA ARG A 128 -11.59 11.30 13.42
C ARG A 128 -11.45 12.49 12.49
N PHE A 129 -12.57 12.98 11.97
CA PHE A 129 -12.62 14.24 11.25
C PHE A 129 -12.41 15.37 12.26
N GLU A 130 -11.28 16.07 12.18
CA GLU A 130 -11.09 17.33 12.89
C GLU A 130 -11.78 18.42 12.05
N PHE A 131 -12.82 19.04 12.63
CA PHE A 131 -13.54 20.18 12.07
C PHE A 131 -12.97 21.48 12.62
#